data_AF-A0A0Q9II54-F1
#
_entry.id   AF-A0A0Q9II54-F1
#
_cell.length_a   1.000
_cell.length_b   1.000
_cell.length_c   1.000
_cell.angle_alpha   90.00
_cell.angle_beta   90.00
_cell.angle_gamma   90.00
#
_symmetry.space_group_name_H-M   'P 1'
#
loop_
_entity.id
_entity.type
_entity.pdbx_description
1 polymer ?
#
loop_
_entity_poly.entity_id
_entity_poly.type
_entity_poly.pdbx_seq_one_letter_code
_entity_poly.pdbx_strand_id
1 'polypeptide(L)'
;MVRIALRAIWIGCLGMLLAMLAAFAVVAVVLIFDPKCGPGDSGGCAMGLVTATLGAALPGFIIGFAGHLALTFWRRRPTLPTIRQLRNWGRED
;
A
#
# COMPACT_ATOMS: atom_id res chain seq x y z
N MET A 1 11.43 -6.95 17.28
CA MET A 1 11.41 -6.76 15.81
C MET A 1 10.31 -7.58 15.15
N VAL A 2 10.11 -8.85 15.53
CA VAL A 2 9.05 -9.74 15.00
C VAL A 2 7.65 -9.12 14.97
N ARG A 3 7.20 -8.44 16.05
CA ARG A 3 5.90 -7.74 16.06
C ARG A 3 5.77 -6.62 15.02
N ILE A 4 6.87 -5.97 14.64
CA ILE A 4 6.87 -4.90 13.65
C ILE A 4 6.77 -5.49 12.25
N ALA A 5 7.50 -6.57 11.99
CA ALA A 5 7.42 -7.31 10.74
C ALA A 5 6.02 -7.88 10.51
N LEU A 6 5.42 -8.53 11.52
CA LEU A 6 4.04 -9.04 11.44
C LEU A 6 3.03 -7.94 11.15
N ARG A 7 3.15 -6.78 11.79
CA ARG A 7 2.27 -5.63 11.52
C ARG A 7 2.46 -5.09 10.10
N ALA A 8 3.69 -5.00 9.61
CA ALA A 8 3.96 -4.56 8.25
C ALA A 8 3.35 -5.52 7.22
N ILE A 9 3.49 -6.84 7.43
CA ILE A 9 2.85 -7.85 6.57
C ILE A 9 1.33 -7.70 6.60
N TRP A 10 0.74 -7.55 7.79
CA TRP A 10 -0.72 -7.39 7.93
C TRP A 10 -1.23 -6.14 7.21
N ILE A 11 -0.50 -5.02 7.31
CA ILE A 11 -0.82 -3.79 6.61
C ILE A 11 -0.61 -3.92 5.10
N GLY A 12 0.41 -4.67 4.67
CA GLY A 12 0.56 -5.08 3.27
C GLY A 12 -0.65 -5.86 2.78
N CYS A 13 -1.11 -6.89 3.51
CA CYS A 13 -2.31 -7.65 3.16
C CYS A 13 -3.58 -6.76 3.13
N LEU A 14 -3.69 -5.80 4.04
CA LEU A 14 -4.79 -4.83 4.02
C LEU A 14 -4.72 -3.94 2.77
N GLY A 15 -3.52 -3.46 2.41
CA GLY A 15 -3.28 -2.68 1.20
C GLY A 15 -3.60 -3.46 -0.08
N MET A 16 -3.24 -4.75 -0.12
CA MET A 16 -3.61 -5.67 -1.20
C MET A 16 -5.14 -5.73 -1.36
N LEU A 17 -5.86 -5.99 -0.26
CA LEU A 17 -7.31 -6.13 -0.29
C LEU A 17 -7.98 -4.83 -0.75
N LEU A 18 -7.53 -3.69 -0.23
CA LEU A 18 -8.03 -2.37 -0.59
C LEU A 18 -7.76 -2.03 -2.06
N ALA A 19 -6.57 -2.35 -2.58
CA ALA A 19 -6.23 -2.12 -3.98
C ALA A 19 -7.07 -2.99 -4.92
N MET A 20 -7.28 -4.26 -4.58
CA MET A 20 -8.18 -5.14 -5.34
C MET A 20 -9.61 -4.60 -5.35
N LEU A 21 -10.12 -4.15 -4.19
CA LEU A 21 -11.46 -3.58 -4.07
C LEU A 21 -11.61 -2.29 -4.89
N ALA A 22 -10.61 -1.42 -4.84
CA ALA A 22 -10.58 -0.18 -5.61
C ALA A 22 -10.52 -0.45 -7.12
N ALA A 23 -9.65 -1.36 -7.56
CA ALA A 23 -9.56 -1.77 -8.95
C ALA A 23 -10.88 -2.38 -9.45
N PHE A 24 -11.53 -3.23 -8.64
CA PHE A 24 -12.83 -3.80 -8.97
C PHE A 24 -13.87 -2.69 -9.18
N ALA A 25 -13.97 -1.77 -8.22
CA ALA A 25 -14.95 -0.68 -8.29
C ALA A 25 -14.72 0.21 -9.51
N VAL A 26 -13.47 0.61 -9.78
CA VAL A 26 -13.14 1.45 -10.94
C VAL A 26 -13.46 0.73 -12.24
N VAL A 27 -13.00 -0.50 -12.41
CA VAL A 27 -13.22 -1.25 -13.66
C VAL A 27 -14.70 -1.58 -13.83
N ALA A 28 -15.41 -1.97 -12.77
CA ALA A 28 -16.86 -2.21 -12.84
C ALA A 28 -17.62 -0.96 -13.29
N VAL A 29 -17.27 0.22 -12.77
CA VAL A 29 -17.86 1.49 -13.21
C VAL A 29 -17.56 1.72 -14.70
N VAL A 30 -16.32 1.57 -15.13
CA VAL A 30 -15.94 1.74 -16.55
C VAL A 30 -16.73 0.79 -17.45
N LEU A 31 -16.87 -0.48 -17.05
CA LEU A 31 -17.61 -1.49 -17.81
C LEU A 31 -19.10 -1.17 -17.95
N ILE A 32 -19.73 -0.60 -16.91
CA ILE A 32 -21.14 -0.19 -16.96
C ILE A 32 -21.37 0.93 -17.97
N PHE A 33 -20.39 1.82 -18.15
CA PHE A 33 -20.48 2.94 -19.08
C PHE A 33 -19.87 2.63 -20.47
N ASP A 34 -19.28 1.45 -20.68
CA ASP A 34 -18.71 1.05 -21.97
C ASP A 34 -19.76 0.34 -22.85
N PRO A 35 -20.19 0.96 -23.96
CA PRO A 35 -21.20 0.36 -24.85
C PRO A 35 -20.72 -0.90 -25.58
N LYS A 36 -19.41 -1.22 -25.55
CA LYS A 36 -18.86 -2.44 -26.13
C LYS A 36 -19.01 -3.66 -25.22
N CYS A 37 -19.21 -3.44 -23.92
CA CYS A 37 -19.40 -4.52 -22.96
C CYS A 37 -20.89 -4.85 -22.86
N GLY A 38 -21.32 -5.89 -23.59
CA GLY A 38 -22.72 -6.28 -23.71
C GLY A 38 -22.93 -7.66 -24.31
N PRO A 39 -24.17 -8.01 -24.68
CA PRO A 39 -24.49 -9.30 -25.27
C PRO A 39 -23.70 -9.51 -26.56
N GLY A 40 -22.88 -10.56 -26.61
CA GLY A 40 -21.96 -10.84 -27.74
C GLY A 40 -20.49 -10.58 -27.44
N ASP A 41 -20.15 -10.03 -26.26
CA ASP A 41 -18.76 -10.00 -25.80
C ASP A 41 -18.26 -11.41 -25.54
N SER A 42 -17.06 -11.73 -26.03
CA SER A 42 -16.42 -13.05 -25.93
C SER A 42 -15.88 -13.35 -24.52
N GLY A 43 -16.39 -12.64 -23.51
CA GLY A 43 -15.88 -12.64 -22.14
C GLY A 43 -14.67 -11.74 -21.93
N GLY A 44 -14.31 -10.87 -22.88
CA GLY A 44 -13.16 -9.98 -22.78
C GLY A 44 -13.30 -8.98 -21.64
N CYS A 45 -14.49 -8.38 -21.49
CA CYS A 45 -14.79 -7.44 -20.41
C CYS A 45 -14.77 -8.14 -19.04
N ALA A 46 -15.29 -9.37 -18.95
CA ALA A 46 -15.27 -10.15 -17.71
C ALA A 46 -13.84 -10.56 -17.31
N MET A 47 -13.04 -11.02 -18.27
CA MET A 47 -11.62 -11.33 -18.04
C MET A 47 -10.82 -10.08 -17.69
N GLY A 48 -11.11 -8.93 -18.32
CA GLY A 48 -10.52 -7.64 -17.98
C GLY A 48 -10.78 -7.24 -16.53
N LEU A 49 -12.01 -7.41 -16.05
CA LEU A 49 -12.37 -7.16 -14.65
C LEU A 49 -11.53 -8.01 -13.68
N VAL A 50 -11.44 -9.32 -13.94
CA VAL A 50 -10.71 -10.28 -13.09
C VAL A 50 -9.19 -10.02 -13.13
N THR A 51 -8.63 -9.82 -14.31
CA THR A 51 -7.18 -9.61 -14.48
C THR A 51 -6.73 -8.28 -13.89
N ALA A 52 -7.51 -7.21 -14.06
CA ALA A 52 -7.19 -5.91 -13.48
C ALA A 52 -7.28 -5.94 -11.94
N THR A 53 -8.27 -6.63 -11.37
CA THR A 53 -8.39 -6.78 -9.91
C THR A 53 -7.26 -7.59 -9.32
N LEU A 54 -6.96 -8.77 -9.88
CA LEU A 54 -5.84 -9.60 -9.44
C LEU A 54 -4.50 -8.89 -9.66
N GLY A 55 -4.34 -8.18 -10.78
CA GLY A 55 -3.16 -7.39 -11.09
C GLY A 55 -2.91 -6.26 -10.09
N ALA A 56 -3.95 -5.72 -9.45
CA ALA A 56 -3.84 -4.69 -8.42
C ALA A 56 -3.38 -5.23 -7.05
N ALA A 57 -3.42 -6.55 -6.83
CA ALA A 57 -3.08 -7.16 -5.54
C ALA A 57 -1.61 -6.91 -5.14
N LEU A 58 -0.67 -7.29 -6.00
CA LEU A 58 0.77 -7.12 -5.76
C LEU A 58 1.18 -5.66 -5.51
N PRO A 59 0.81 -4.68 -6.36
CA PRO A 59 1.15 -3.29 -6.09
C PRO A 59 0.50 -2.77 -4.80
N GLY A 60 -0.74 -3.16 -4.50
CA GLY A 60 -1.39 -2.83 -3.23
C GLY A 60 -0.62 -3.34 -2.00
N PHE A 61 -0.15 -4.59 -2.07
CA PHE A 61 0.67 -5.18 -1.02
C PHE A 61 1.98 -4.41 -0.83
N ILE A 62 2.69 -4.14 -1.92
CA ILE A 62 3.99 -3.47 -1.90
C ILE A 62 3.84 -2.06 -1.28
N ILE A 63 2.83 -1.30 -1.70
CA ILE A 63 2.58 0.05 -1.18
C ILE A 63 2.24 0.01 0.31
N GLY A 64 1.35 -0.89 0.74
CA GLY A 64 0.98 -1.01 2.15
C GLY A 64 2.17 -1.42 3.04
N PHE A 65 2.92 -2.44 2.60
CA PHE A 65 4.09 -2.95 3.33
C PHE A 65 5.22 -1.92 3.40
N ALA A 66 5.67 -1.42 2.25
CA ALA A 66 6.78 -0.48 2.17
C ALA A 66 6.43 0.87 2.81
N GLY A 67 5.20 1.35 2.62
CA GLY A 67 4.72 2.58 3.23
C GLY A 67 4.70 2.50 4.76
N HIS A 68 4.18 1.41 5.33
CA HIS A 68 4.22 1.21 6.77
C HIS A 68 5.67 1.12 7.27
N LEU A 69 6.52 0.34 6.61
CA LEU A 69 7.91 0.17 6.99
C LEU A 69 8.63 1.55 7.02
N ALA A 70 8.52 2.31 5.94
CA ALA A 70 9.08 3.64 5.80
C ALA A 70 8.58 4.60 6.91
N LEU A 71 7.27 4.61 7.19
CA LEU A 71 6.70 5.43 8.27
C LEU A 71 7.22 5.02 9.65
N THR A 72 7.34 3.72 9.93
CA THR A 72 7.92 3.25 11.20
C THR A 72 9.38 3.68 11.35
N PHE A 73 10.19 3.57 10.31
CA PHE A 73 11.58 4.03 10.34
C PHE A 73 11.68 5.54 10.47
N TRP A 74 10.81 6.29 9.78
CA TRP A 74 10.81 7.75 9.85
C TRP A 74 10.43 8.24 11.25
N ARG A 75 9.42 7.65 11.89
CA ARG A 75 9.01 7.97 13.27
C ARG A 75 10.04 7.58 14.33
N ARG A 76 10.91 6.62 14.01
CA ARG A 76 12.03 6.20 14.89
C ARG A 76 13.31 6.99 14.65
N ARG A 77 13.32 7.96 13.72
CA ARG A 77 14.48 8.83 13.59
C ARG A 77 14.68 9.55 14.92
N PRO A 78 15.89 9.48 15.51
CA PRO A 78 16.18 10.30 16.67
C PRO A 78 15.97 11.76 16.26
N THR A 79 15.16 12.48 17.02
CA THR A 79 15.18 13.95 17.00
C THR A 79 16.64 14.36 17.15
N LEU A 80 17.17 15.07 16.14
CA LEU A 80 18.53 15.62 16.20
C LEU A 80 18.74 16.18 17.61
N PRO A 81 19.80 15.76 18.33
CA PRO A 81 20.06 16.28 19.65
C PRO A 81 20.10 17.80 19.54
N THR A 82 19.25 18.48 20.33
CA THR A 82 19.27 19.95 20.36
C THR A 82 20.72 20.41 20.56
N ILE A 83 21.12 21.50 19.90
CA ILE A 83 22.48 22.06 19.97
C ILE A 83 23.00 22.16 21.42
N ARG A 84 22.09 22.37 22.38
CA ARG A 84 22.34 22.38 23.84
C ARG A 84 22.84 21.05 24.40
N GLN A 85 22.31 19.95 23.90
CA GLN A 85 22.65 18.59 24.31
C GLN A 85 24.06 18.23 23.79
N LEU A 86 24.37 18.53 22.52
CA LEU A 86 25.72 18.35 21.96
C LEU A 86 26.78 19.19 22.69
N ARG A 87 26.43 20.39 23.16
CA ARG A 87 27.33 21.27 23.91
C ARG A 87 27.71 20.72 25.30
N ASN A 88 26.86 19.92 25.92
CA ASN A 88 27.09 19.38 27.27
C ASN A 88 27.77 18.00 27.29
N TRP A 89 28.00 17.38 26.13
CA TRP A 89 28.62 16.04 26.03
C TRP A 89 30.12 16.00 26.39
N GLY A 90 30.78 17.14 26.56
CA GLY A 90 32.20 17.23 26.90
C GLY A 90 32.48 17.82 28.29
N ARG A 91 31.48 17.88 29.16
CA ARG A 91 31.63 18.39 30.53
C ARG A 91 31.35 17.24 31.49
N GLU A 92 32.38 16.44 31.74
CA GLU A 92 32.42 15.47 32.84
C GLU A 92 32.81 16.25 34.10
N ASP A 93 31.97 16.16 35.16
CA ASP A 93 32.30 16.60 36.52
C ASP A 93 33.07 15.49 37.25
#